data_AF-A0A560H6P9-F1
#
_entry.id   AF-A0A560H6P9-F1
#
_cell.length_a   1.000
_cell.length_b   1.000
_cell.length_c   1.000
_cell.angle_alpha   90.00
_cell.angle_beta   90.00
_cell.angle_gamma   90.00
#
_symmetry.space_group_name_H-M   'P 1'
#
loop_
_entity.id
_entity.type
_entity.pdbx_description
1 polymer ?
#
loop_
_entity_poly.entity_id
_entity_poly.type
_entity_poly.pdbx_seq_one_letter_code
_entity_poly.pdbx_strand_id
1 'polypeptide(L)'
;MTVIIPLIDPLIDTAVTDIPEASMADTAATGPGASDPNDYVASPCTRVCRIDGRTGLCAGCQRTLEEITLWGGMTADQRRAVLACLPDRRRDKRRLIRWRRGEGP
;
A
#
# COMPACT_ATOMS: atom_id res chain seq x y z
N MET A 1 -26.45 27.01 43.23
CA MET A 1 -26.18 26.46 41.89
C MET A 1 -24.68 26.36 41.72
N THR A 2 -24.06 25.31 42.27
CA THR A 2 -22.61 25.08 42.14
C THR A 2 -22.44 23.74 41.46
N VAL A 3 -22.01 23.77 40.20
CA VAL A 3 -21.80 22.59 39.38
C VAL A 3 -20.50 21.92 39.82
N ILE A 4 -20.60 20.72 40.37
CA ILE A 4 -19.48 19.81 40.58
C ILE A 4 -19.06 19.33 39.19
N ILE A 5 -18.00 19.91 38.64
CA ILE A 5 -17.31 19.35 37.46
C ILE A 5 -16.45 18.20 37.99
N PRO A 6 -16.72 16.94 37.61
CA PRO A 6 -15.91 15.81 38.03
C PRO A 6 -14.47 15.97 37.51
N LEU A 7 -13.56 16.00 38.49
CA LEU A 7 -12.18 15.54 38.47
C LEU A 7 -11.78 14.84 37.16
N ILE A 8 -11.08 15.58 36.30
CA ILE A 8 -10.31 15.00 35.20
C ILE A 8 -9.23 14.15 35.85
N ASP A 9 -9.29 12.86 35.57
CA ASP A 9 -8.40 11.81 36.05
C ASP A 9 -6.93 12.15 35.69
N PRO A 10 -6.02 12.36 36.67
CA PRO A 10 -4.63 12.70 36.39
C PRO A 10 -3.78 11.50 35.90
N LEU A 11 -4.40 10.36 35.60
CA LEU A 11 -3.70 9.10 35.32
C LEU A 11 -3.49 8.79 33.82
N ILE A 12 -3.66 9.77 32.93
CA ILE A 12 -3.33 9.60 31.49
C ILE A 12 -1.94 10.19 31.15
N ASP A 13 -1.32 10.96 32.05
CA ASP A 13 -0.10 11.72 31.74
C ASP A 13 1.23 11.01 32.06
N THR A 14 1.20 9.74 32.50
CA THR A 14 2.42 9.02 32.93
C THR A 14 2.63 7.66 32.28
N ALA A 15 2.04 7.39 31.11
CA ALA A 15 2.21 6.12 30.40
C ALA A 15 2.66 6.26 28.93
N VAL A 16 3.14 7.43 28.51
CA VAL A 16 3.74 7.62 27.17
C VAL A 16 5.27 7.61 27.18
N THR A 17 5.90 7.67 28.36
CA THR A 17 7.34 7.53 28.56
C THR A 17 7.63 6.13 29.07
N ASP A 18 7.73 5.16 28.16
CA ASP A 18 8.57 3.96 28.27
C ASP A 18 8.22 2.99 27.12
N ILE A 19 8.38 3.47 25.89
CA ILE A 19 8.71 2.56 24.78
C ILE A 19 10.23 2.36 24.92
N PRO A 20 10.73 1.17 25.32
CA PRO A 20 12.15 0.94 25.35
C PRO A 20 12.68 1.11 23.92
N GLU A 21 13.56 2.10 23.74
CA GLU A 21 14.36 2.38 22.56
C GLU A 21 15.37 1.23 22.39
N ALA A 22 14.85 0.03 22.17
CA ALA A 22 15.64 -1.15 21.85
C ALA A 22 16.24 -0.96 20.46
N SER A 23 17.41 -0.33 20.43
CA SER A 23 18.53 -0.68 19.56
C SER A 23 18.18 -0.79 18.07
N MET A 24 17.93 0.36 17.45
CA MET A 24 18.11 0.55 16.00
C MET A 24 19.57 0.91 15.66
N ALA A 25 20.54 0.25 16.28
CA ALA A 25 21.91 0.29 15.79
C ALA A 25 22.08 -0.78 14.71
N ASP A 26 22.34 -0.31 13.50
CA ASP A 26 23.02 -1.02 12.41
C ASP A 26 22.24 -2.13 11.69
N THR A 27 21.17 -1.73 11.00
CA THR A 27 21.16 -2.08 9.58
C THR A 27 21.42 -0.80 8.83
N ALA A 28 22.66 -0.64 8.35
CA ALA A 28 22.96 0.20 7.20
C ALA A 28 22.13 -0.33 6.02
N ALA A 29 20.85 0.02 6.01
CA ALA A 29 20.02 0.01 4.84
C ALA A 29 20.49 1.21 4.03
N THR A 30 21.66 1.06 3.40
CA THR A 30 21.79 1.53 2.02
C THR A 30 20.74 0.74 1.24
N GLY A 31 19.48 1.16 1.34
CA GLY A 31 18.47 0.70 0.43
C GLY A 31 18.98 1.06 -0.96
N PRO A 32 19.07 0.12 -1.91
CA PRO A 32 19.38 0.48 -3.28
C PRO A 32 18.20 1.28 -3.83
N GLY A 33 18.21 2.58 -3.56
CA GLY A 33 17.07 3.48 -3.78
C GLY A 33 17.48 4.89 -4.14
N ALA A 34 18.77 5.14 -4.39
CA ALA A 34 19.20 6.35 -5.08
C ALA A 34 18.77 6.21 -6.54
N SER A 35 17.68 6.89 -6.86
CA SER A 35 16.96 6.80 -8.12
C SER A 35 17.75 7.54 -9.19
N ASP A 36 18.27 6.84 -10.17
CA ASP A 36 18.60 7.49 -11.43
C ASP A 36 17.32 8.19 -11.93
N PRO A 37 17.37 9.49 -12.29
CA PRO A 37 16.19 10.22 -12.75
C PRO A 37 15.59 9.62 -14.02
N ASN A 38 16.33 8.75 -14.72
CA ASN A 38 15.90 8.01 -15.90
C ASN A 38 15.24 6.65 -15.57
N ASP A 39 15.33 6.18 -14.33
CA ASP A 39 14.80 4.89 -13.86
C ASP A 39 13.50 5.00 -13.07
N TYR A 40 12.92 6.20 -13.04
CA TYR A 40 11.57 6.37 -12.53
C TYR A 40 10.54 5.68 -13.45
N VAL A 41 9.85 4.69 -12.90
CA VAL A 41 8.74 3.98 -13.56
C VAL A 41 7.46 4.17 -12.77
N ALA A 42 6.49 4.85 -13.37
CA ALA A 42 5.23 5.18 -12.73
C ALA A 42 4.40 3.93 -12.40
N SER A 43 3.77 3.92 -11.22
CA SER A 43 2.88 2.83 -10.81
C SER A 43 1.56 2.87 -11.58
N PRO A 44 1.05 1.73 -12.09
CA PRO A 44 -0.25 1.67 -12.79
C PRO A 44 -1.45 1.64 -11.82
N CYS A 45 -1.24 2.02 -10.55
CA CYS A 45 -2.24 1.91 -9.48
C CYS A 45 -3.39 2.91 -9.67
N THR A 46 -4.63 2.42 -9.72
CA THR A 46 -5.85 3.25 -9.78
C THR A 46 -6.49 3.48 -8.41
N ARG A 47 -5.77 3.15 -7.32
CA ARG A 47 -6.26 3.17 -5.92
C ARG A 47 -7.47 2.27 -5.64
N VAL A 48 -7.73 1.30 -6.52
CA VAL A 48 -8.67 0.21 -6.25
C VAL A 48 -7.84 -0.97 -5.78
N CYS A 49 -7.96 -1.34 -4.50
CA CYS A 49 -7.25 -2.49 -3.93
C CYS A 49 -8.24 -3.63 -3.67
N ARG A 50 -8.54 -4.40 -4.72
CA ARG A 50 -9.37 -5.59 -4.61
C ARG A 50 -8.92 -6.64 -5.61
N ILE A 51 -8.62 -7.84 -5.13
CA ILE A 51 -8.25 -8.99 -5.97
C ILE A 51 -9.50 -9.69 -6.44
N ASP A 52 -9.57 -9.99 -7.73
CA ASP A 52 -10.57 -10.87 -8.30
C ASP A 52 -10.23 -12.32 -8.01
N GLY A 53 -10.98 -12.99 -7.13
CA GLY A 53 -10.73 -14.39 -6.78
C GLY A 53 -10.76 -15.36 -7.95
N ARG A 54 -11.36 -14.99 -9.09
CA ARG A 54 -11.37 -15.84 -10.30
C ARG A 54 -10.10 -15.71 -11.13
N THR A 55 -9.50 -14.52 -11.18
CA THR A 55 -8.33 -14.24 -12.05
C THR A 55 -7.04 -14.06 -11.27
N GLY A 56 -7.10 -13.88 -9.94
CA GLY A 56 -5.94 -13.54 -9.11
C GLY A 56 -5.40 -12.12 -9.35
N LEU A 57 -6.09 -11.31 -10.15
CA LEU A 57 -5.63 -9.98 -10.53
C LEU A 57 -6.37 -8.89 -9.75
N CYS A 58 -5.66 -7.80 -9.48
CA CYS A 58 -6.27 -6.59 -8.96
C CYS A 58 -7.27 -6.00 -9.96
N ALA A 59 -8.51 -5.77 -9.54
CA ALA A 59 -9.55 -5.24 -10.39
C ALA A 59 -9.14 -3.91 -11.06
N GLY A 60 -8.48 -3.01 -10.32
CA GLY A 60 -8.06 -1.70 -10.81
C GLY A 60 -6.82 -1.73 -11.72
N CYS A 61 -5.68 -2.14 -11.15
CA CYS A 61 -4.39 -2.06 -11.84
C CYS A 61 -4.00 -3.33 -12.59
N GLN A 62 -4.68 -4.45 -12.34
CA GLN A 62 -4.49 -5.76 -12.98
C GLN A 62 -3.10 -6.38 -12.81
N ARG A 63 -2.44 -5.99 -11.74
CA ARG A 63 -1.28 -6.69 -11.21
C ARG A 63 -1.73 -7.83 -10.29
N THR A 64 -0.91 -8.86 -10.16
CA THR A 64 -1.08 -9.89 -9.13
C THR A 64 -0.76 -9.32 -7.74
N LEU A 65 -1.07 -10.05 -6.68
CA LEU A 65 -0.75 -9.63 -5.33
C LEU A 65 0.77 -9.50 -5.12
N GLU A 66 1.55 -10.44 -5.66
CA GLU A 66 3.01 -10.49 -5.59
C GLU A 66 3.63 -9.28 -6.31
N GLU A 67 3.14 -8.95 -7.49
CA GLU A 67 3.58 -7.75 -8.24
C GLU A 67 3.25 -6.45 -7.50
N ILE A 68 2.19 -6.43 -6.68
CA ILE A 68 1.81 -5.28 -5.86
C ILE A 68 2.75 -5.13 -4.67
N THR A 69 3.01 -6.22 -3.93
CA THR A 69 3.86 -6.20 -2.72
C THR A 69 5.32 -5.94 -3.05
N LEU A 70 5.82 -6.48 -4.17
CA LEU A 70 7.23 -6.34 -4.56
C LEU A 70 7.55 -5.04 -5.31
N TRP A 71 6.54 -4.25 -5.71
CA TRP A 71 6.74 -3.07 -6.57
C TRP A 71 7.80 -2.08 -6.06
N GLY A 72 7.82 -1.84 -4.75
CA GLY A 72 8.78 -0.93 -4.11
C GLY A 72 10.23 -1.40 -4.24
N GLY A 73 10.46 -2.71 -4.23
CA GLY A 73 11.79 -3.33 -4.36
C GLY A 73 12.18 -3.74 -5.78
N MET A 74 11.27 -3.64 -6.76
CA MET A 74 11.57 -3.96 -8.15
C MET A 74 12.50 -2.94 -8.81
N THR A 75 13.41 -3.42 -9.66
CA THR A 75 14.22 -2.58 -10.55
C THR A 75 13.35 -1.92 -11.63
N ALA A 76 13.86 -0.88 -12.28
CA ALA A 76 13.13 -0.21 -13.36
C ALA A 76 12.76 -1.17 -14.50
N ASP A 77 13.66 -2.09 -14.88
CA ASP A 77 13.38 -3.11 -15.90
C ASP A 77 12.31 -4.10 -15.49
N GLN A 78 12.33 -4.55 -14.23
CA GLN A 78 11.26 -5.41 -13.70
C GLN A 78 9.91 -4.69 -13.73
N ARG A 79 9.87 -3.41 -13.35
CA ARG A 79 8.64 -2.60 -13.42
C ARG A 79 8.15 -2.44 -14.87
N ARG A 80 9.05 -2.17 -15.82
CA ARG A 80 8.74 -2.08 -17.26
C ARG A 80 8.18 -3.41 -17.80
N ALA A 81 8.77 -4.54 -17.42
CA ALA A 81 8.30 -5.86 -17.79
C ALA A 81 6.88 -6.15 -17.27
N VAL A 82 6.61 -5.84 -15.99
CA VAL A 82 5.25 -5.95 -15.43
C VAL A 82 4.27 -5.08 -16.21
N LEU A 83 4.63 -3.82 -16.50
CA LEU A 83 3.78 -2.89 -17.26
C LEU A 83 3.48 -3.39 -18.67
N ALA A 84 4.44 -4.01 -19.35
CA ALA A 84 4.28 -4.56 -20.70
C ALA A 84 3.28 -5.73 -20.75
N CYS A 85 3.11 -6.47 -19.65
CA CYS A 85 2.13 -7.55 -19.53
C CYS A 85 0.69 -7.06 -19.29
N LEU A 86 0.51 -5.84 -18.79
CA LEU A 86 -0.83 -5.35 -18.39
C LEU A 86 -1.82 -5.18 -19.54
N PRO A 87 -1.46 -4.69 -20.75
CA PRO A 87 -2.38 -4.58 -21.87
C PRO A 87 -3.11 -5.89 -22.19
N ASP A 88 -2.42 -7.03 -22.12
CA ASP A 88 -3.00 -8.35 -22.38
C ASP A 88 -4.00 -8.76 -21.29
N ARG A 89 -3.79 -8.33 -20.05
CA ARG A 89 -4.68 -8.54 -18.90
C ARG A 89 -5.93 -7.64 -18.96
N ARG A 90 -5.83 -6.46 -19.61
CA ARG A 90 -6.84 -5.38 -19.65
C ARG A 90 -8.04 -5.62 -20.58
N ARG A 91 -8.42 -6.88 -20.81
CA ARG A 91 -9.53 -7.20 -21.72
C ARG A 91 -10.93 -7.08 -21.11
N ASP A 92 -11.08 -6.84 -19.80
CA ASP A 92 -12.42 -6.84 -19.19
C ASP A 92 -12.69 -5.67 -18.23
N LYS A 93 -13.00 -4.49 -18.80
CA LYS A 93 -13.24 -3.24 -18.04
C LYS A 93 -14.65 -3.11 -17.47
N ARG A 94 -15.63 -3.93 -17.91
CA ARG A 94 -17.04 -3.82 -17.50
C ARG A 94 -17.28 -4.19 -16.03
N ARG A 95 -16.43 -5.04 -15.46
CA ARG A 95 -16.56 -5.49 -14.07
C ARG A 95 -16.29 -4.38 -13.05
N LEU A 96 -15.49 -3.37 -13.41
CA LEU A 96 -14.97 -2.35 -12.50
C LEU A 96 -16.04 -1.39 -11.92
N ILE A 97 -17.08 -1.06 -12.69
CA ILE A 97 -18.16 -0.17 -12.25
C ILE A 97 -19.01 -0.85 -11.15
N ARG A 98 -19.24 -2.16 -11.28
CA ARG A 98 -20.02 -2.97 -10.34
C ARG A 98 -19.37 -3.04 -8.95
N TRP A 99 -18.04 -3.11 -8.89
CA TRP A 99 -17.31 -3.17 -7.61
C TRP A 99 -17.37 -1.86 -6.80
N ARG A 100 -17.46 -0.69 -7.44
CA ARG A 100 -17.64 0.60 -6.73
C ARG A 100 -18.96 0.68 -5.95
N ARG A 101 -19.99 -0.05 -6.38
CA ARG A 101 -21.30 -0.15 -5.73
C ARG A 101 -21.37 -1.25 -4.66
N GLY A 102 -20.28 -1.99 -4.43
CA GLY A 102 -20.24 -3.08 -3.45
C GLY A 102 -20.83 -4.41 -3.96
N GLU A 103 -21.24 -4.50 -5.22
CA GLU A 103 -21.98 -5.66 -5.76
C GLU A 103 -21.05 -6.73 -6.37
N GLY A 104 -19.89 -6.98 -5.76
CA GLY A 104 -18.99 -8.07 -6.18
C GLY A 104 -19.60 -9.46 -5.97
N PRO A 105 -19.12 -10.52 -6.67
CA PRO A 105 -19.44 -11.90 -6.30
C PRO A 105 -19.11 -12.22 -4.84
#